data_AF-A0A2N6AEG9-F1
#
_entry.id   AF-A0A2N6AEG9-F1
#
_cell.length_a   1.000
_cell.length_b   1.000
_cell.length_c   1.000
_cell.angle_alpha   90.00
_cell.angle_beta   90.00
_cell.angle_gamma   90.00
#
_symmetry.space_group_name_H-M   'P 1'
#
loop_
_entity.id
_entity.type
_entity.pdbx_description
1 polymer ?
#
loop_
_entity_poly.entity_id
_entity_poly.type
_entity_poly.pdbx_seq_one_letter_code
_entity_poly.pdbx_strand_id
1 'polypeptide(L)'
;MKKDVVGVESHFMSDAGINPFDLFDLPLTLPVDSEKLKNTYFELQRQNHPDQKQSLATGEINAGLINRYYTEMKKTSNAARYLLLHYGIEGDASTQDQETLMEVMELEERLAQQPTDKAGVLADINVRMNQTVSAFLDALSEKGNKEIEKDVLLELWQRLRFLDQLIERCS
;
A
#
# COMPACT_ATOMS: atom_id res chain seq x y z
N MET A 1 -20.96 -26.60 10.62
CA MET A 1 -19.97 -25.87 9.78
C MET A 1 -20.09 -24.38 10.07
N LYS A 2 -19.16 -23.82 10.86
CA LYS A 2 -18.93 -22.39 10.88
C LYS A 2 -17.83 -22.14 9.84
N LYS A 3 -18.14 -21.37 8.80
CA LYS A 3 -17.11 -20.88 7.88
C LYS A 3 -16.35 -19.82 8.66
N ASP A 4 -15.09 -20.11 8.95
CA ASP A 4 -14.14 -19.11 9.41
C ASP A 4 -14.11 -17.97 8.40
N VAL A 5 -14.67 -16.84 8.81
CA VAL A 5 -14.40 -15.56 8.18
C VAL A 5 -12.93 -15.33 8.45
N VAL A 6 -12.11 -15.42 7.42
CA VAL A 6 -10.68 -15.10 7.47
C VAL A 6 -10.59 -13.62 7.84
N GLY A 7 -10.45 -13.36 9.13
CA GLY A 7 -10.03 -12.07 9.65
C GLY A 7 -8.64 -11.79 9.11
N VAL A 8 -8.54 -10.86 8.17
CA VAL A 8 -7.26 -10.26 7.81
C VAL A 8 -6.95 -9.25 8.91
N GLU A 9 -6.55 -9.76 10.08
CA GLU A 9 -6.17 -8.95 11.23
C GLU A 9 -4.87 -8.16 10.92
N SER A 10 -5.02 -6.83 10.89
CA SER A 10 -4.08 -5.85 11.47
C SER A 10 -2.57 -5.98 11.17
N HIS A 11 -2.14 -6.16 9.92
CA HIS A 11 -0.69 -6.13 9.60
C HIS A 11 -0.08 -4.72 9.49
N PHE A 12 -0.91 -3.66 9.51
CA PHE A 12 -0.46 -2.27 9.31
C PHE A 12 -0.40 -1.44 10.59
N MET A 13 -0.60 -2.04 11.78
CA MET A 13 -0.28 -1.32 13.01
C MET A 13 1.23 -1.13 13.03
N SER A 14 1.70 0.11 13.16
CA SER A 14 3.12 0.40 13.31
C SER A 14 3.62 -0.33 14.55
N ASP A 15 4.30 -1.47 14.36
CA ASP A 15 4.77 -2.41 15.40
C ASP A 15 5.66 -1.70 16.47
N ALA A 16 6.16 -0.49 16.14
CA ALA A 16 7.00 0.35 16.96
C ALA A 16 6.54 1.82 17.07
N GLY A 17 5.32 2.17 16.62
CA GLY A 17 4.90 3.58 16.52
C GLY A 17 5.62 4.38 15.41
N ILE A 18 6.40 3.69 14.57
CA ILE A 18 7.21 4.29 13.51
C ILE A 18 6.47 4.18 12.18
N ASN A 19 6.26 5.34 11.54
CA ASN A 19 5.72 5.42 10.20
C ASN A 19 6.84 5.11 9.17
N PRO A 20 6.60 4.24 8.17
CA PRO A 20 7.59 3.93 7.16
C PRO A 20 7.98 5.12 6.27
N PHE A 21 7.11 6.11 6.09
CA PHE A 21 7.48 7.35 5.40
C PHE A 21 8.59 8.08 6.15
N ASP A 22 8.48 8.19 7.47
CA ASP A 22 9.52 8.79 8.31
C ASP A 22 10.79 7.92 8.34
N LEU A 23 10.65 6.60 8.44
CA LEU A 23 11.79 5.68 8.47
C LEU A 23 12.67 5.78 7.21
N PHE A 24 12.04 5.89 6.03
CA PHE A 24 12.76 5.95 4.76
C PHE A 24 13.00 7.38 4.25
N ASP A 25 12.71 8.40 5.06
CA ASP A 25 12.78 9.81 4.68
C ASP A 25 11.96 10.11 3.40
N LEU A 26 10.78 9.51 3.26
CA LEU A 26 9.94 9.67 2.08
C LEU A 26 8.90 10.79 2.28
N PRO A 27 8.59 11.58 1.24
CA PRO A 27 7.46 12.49 1.29
C PRO A 27 6.14 11.72 1.45
N LEU A 28 5.18 12.30 2.19
CA LEU A 28 3.83 11.74 2.40
C LEU A 28 2.96 11.84 1.13
N THR A 29 3.35 11.12 0.08
CA THR A 29 2.69 11.12 -1.22
C THR A 29 2.79 9.76 -1.90
N LEU A 30 2.03 9.59 -2.98
CA LEU A 30 2.06 8.45 -3.88
C LEU A 30 2.37 8.89 -5.32
N PRO A 31 2.87 7.99 -6.18
CA PRO A 31 3.49 6.72 -5.80
C PRO A 31 4.79 6.98 -5.01
N VAL A 32 5.25 5.99 -4.26
CA VAL A 32 6.53 6.07 -3.54
C VAL A 32 7.68 6.14 -4.55
N ASP A 33 8.63 7.06 -4.33
CA ASP A 33 9.87 7.11 -5.09
C ASP A 33 10.70 5.83 -4.83
N SER A 34 10.69 4.93 -5.81
CA SER A 34 11.36 3.64 -5.72
C SER A 34 12.88 3.73 -5.60
N GLU A 35 13.50 4.78 -6.17
CA GLU A 35 14.94 4.98 -6.10
C GLU A 35 15.33 5.47 -4.71
N LYS A 36 14.61 6.49 -4.20
CA LYS A 36 14.83 6.99 -2.83
C LYS A 36 14.59 5.88 -1.80
N LEU A 37 13.48 5.15 -1.92
CA LEU A 37 13.17 4.02 -1.03
C LEU A 37 14.30 2.98 -1.00
N LYS A 38 14.82 2.61 -2.18
CA LYS A 38 15.91 1.63 -2.31
C LYS A 38 17.22 2.13 -1.72
N ASN A 39 17.57 3.40 -1.94
CA ASN A 39 18.80 3.99 -1.42
C ASN A 39 18.78 4.05 0.11
N THR A 40 17.71 4.60 0.70
CA THR A 40 17.57 4.66 2.16
C THR A 40 17.53 3.27 2.79
N TYR A 41 16.87 2.30 2.14
CA TYR A 41 16.86 0.90 2.59
C TYR A 41 18.29 0.32 2.74
N PHE A 42 19.16 0.51 1.74
CA PHE A 42 20.53 0.00 1.82
C PHE A 42 21.36 0.69 2.91
N GLU A 43 21.15 1.99 3.11
CA GLU A 43 21.81 2.75 4.18
C GLU A 43 21.39 2.23 5.56
N LEU A 44 20.08 2.04 5.77
CA LEU A 44 19.53 1.51 7.03
C LEU A 44 19.99 0.07 7.29
N GLN A 45 19.99 -0.79 6.27
CA GLN A 45 20.50 -2.16 6.38
C GLN A 45 21.97 -2.20 6.76
N ARG A 46 22.79 -1.31 6.17
CA ARG A 46 24.21 -1.22 6.52
C ARG A 46 24.40 -0.82 7.98
N GLN A 47 23.62 0.12 8.50
CA GLN A 47 23.77 0.63 9.87
C GLN A 47 23.23 -0.35 10.93
N ASN A 48 22.25 -1.18 10.57
CA ASN A 48 21.57 -2.09 11.49
C ASN A 48 21.90 -3.57 11.24
N HIS A 49 23.01 -3.84 10.54
CA HIS A 49 23.45 -5.20 10.27
C HIS A 49 23.88 -5.88 11.57
N PRO A 50 23.45 -7.13 11.85
CA PRO A 50 23.72 -7.83 13.12
C PRO A 50 25.23 -8.04 13.41
N ASP A 51 26.06 -7.89 12.39
CA ASP A 51 27.53 -8.00 12.47
C ASP A 51 28.22 -6.69 12.90
N GLN A 52 27.48 -5.57 12.92
CA GLN A 52 27.97 -4.32 13.51
C GLN A 52 27.68 -4.31 15.01
N LYS A 53 28.74 -4.24 15.82
CA LYS A 53 28.70 -4.19 17.30
C LYS A 53 28.00 -2.95 17.87
N GLN A 54 27.55 -2.02 17.03
CA GLN A 54 26.65 -0.93 17.37
C GLN A 54 25.21 -1.33 17.03
N SER A 55 24.72 -2.40 17.65
CA SER A 55 23.27 -2.54 17.77
C SER A 55 22.82 -1.38 18.64
N LEU A 56 22.28 -0.32 18.04
CA LEU A 56 21.66 0.76 18.78
C LEU A 56 20.61 0.10 19.69
N ALA A 57 20.85 0.19 20.99
CA ALA A 57 20.08 -0.46 22.05
C ALA A 57 18.70 0.18 22.25
N THR A 58 18.00 0.43 21.14
CA THR A 58 16.58 0.75 21.04
C THR A 58 16.01 -0.32 20.13
N GLY A 59 15.52 -1.41 20.73
CA GLY A 59 15.07 -2.63 20.03
C GLY A 59 13.88 -2.47 19.07
N GLU A 60 13.48 -1.23 18.78
CA GLU A 60 12.31 -0.86 17.99
C GLU A 60 12.60 -0.85 16.48
N ILE A 61 13.78 -0.40 16.04
CA ILE A 61 14.19 -0.44 14.62
C ILE A 61 15.26 -1.51 14.43
N ASN A 62 14.90 -2.60 13.76
CA ASN A 62 15.82 -3.69 13.44
C ASN A 62 15.77 -4.04 11.95
N ALA A 63 16.74 -4.82 11.49
CA ALA A 63 16.82 -5.27 10.09
C ALA A 63 15.55 -5.98 9.59
N GLY A 64 14.83 -6.67 10.47
CA GLY A 64 13.56 -7.32 10.16
C GLY A 64 12.44 -6.31 9.84
N LEU A 65 12.30 -5.27 10.69
CA LEU A 65 11.34 -4.18 10.46
C LEU A 65 11.66 -3.41 9.17
N ILE A 66 12.94 -3.08 8.95
CA ILE A 66 13.41 -2.40 7.73
C ILE A 66 13.04 -3.22 6.49
N ASN A 67 13.27 -4.55 6.51
CA ASN A 67 12.93 -5.43 5.39
C ASN A 67 11.42 -5.50 5.12
N ARG A 68 10.62 -5.56 6.20
CA ARG A 68 9.16 -5.58 6.10
C ARG A 68 8.66 -4.30 5.43
N TYR A 69 8.98 -3.15 6.00
CA TYR A 69 8.52 -1.87 5.46
C TYR A 69 9.06 -1.61 4.05
N TYR A 70 10.30 -2.02 3.73
CA TYR A 70 10.82 -1.90 2.35
C TYR A 70 10.01 -2.75 1.36
N THR A 71 9.59 -3.94 1.76
CA THR A 71 8.77 -4.82 0.91
C THR A 71 7.36 -4.25 0.75
N GLU A 72 6.78 -3.77 1.84
CA GLU A 72 5.43 -3.24 1.84
C GLU A 72 5.30 -1.92 1.08
N MET A 73 6.23 -0.97 1.26
CA MET A 73 6.20 0.35 0.61
C MET A 73 6.32 0.29 -0.92
N LYS A 74 6.66 -0.86 -1.49
CA LYS A 74 6.63 -1.09 -2.95
C LYS A 74 5.22 -1.28 -3.50
N LYS A 75 4.28 -1.72 -2.67
CA LYS A 75 2.87 -1.88 -3.07
C LYS A 75 2.15 -0.56 -2.83
N THR A 76 1.46 -0.06 -3.86
CA THR A 76 0.77 1.23 -3.81
C THR A 76 -0.30 1.23 -2.72
N SER A 77 -1.05 0.13 -2.57
CA SER A 77 -2.09 -0.02 -1.55
C SER A 77 -1.54 0.03 -0.13
N ASN A 78 -0.32 -0.49 0.08
CA ASN A 78 0.31 -0.49 1.39
C ASN A 78 0.82 0.90 1.76
N ALA A 79 1.49 1.57 0.82
CA ALA A 79 1.90 2.97 1.01
C ALA A 79 0.68 3.88 1.25
N ALA A 80 -0.42 3.69 0.51
CA ALA A 80 -1.68 4.37 0.73
C ALA A 80 -2.26 4.09 2.13
N ARG A 81 -2.18 2.84 2.61
CA ARG A 81 -2.61 2.49 3.98
C ARG A 81 -1.81 3.27 5.03
N TYR A 82 -0.50 3.34 4.87
CA TYR A 82 0.37 4.09 5.78
C TYR A 82 0.09 5.60 5.76
N LEU A 83 -0.33 6.16 4.62
CA LEU A 83 -0.82 7.53 4.56
C LEU A 83 -2.14 7.70 5.34
N LEU A 84 -3.11 6.81 5.16
CA LEU A 84 -4.37 6.88 5.92
C LEU A 84 -4.13 6.84 7.43
N LEU A 85 -3.27 5.93 7.89
CA LEU A 85 -2.89 5.82 9.29
C LEU A 85 -2.17 7.07 9.80
N HIS A 86 -1.31 7.70 8.98
CA HIS A 86 -0.70 9.00 9.32
C HIS A 86 -1.74 10.09 9.61
N TYR A 87 -2.84 10.11 8.86
CA TYR A 87 -3.95 11.06 9.06
C TYR A 87 -5.00 10.58 10.08
N GLY A 88 -4.74 9.49 10.82
CA GLY A 88 -5.67 8.95 11.82
C GLY A 88 -6.94 8.33 11.23
N ILE A 89 -6.87 7.88 9.96
CA ILE A 89 -7.96 7.20 9.27
C ILE A 89 -7.71 5.69 9.35
N GLU A 90 -8.54 5.04 10.14
CA GLU A 90 -8.52 3.60 10.36
C GLU A 90 -9.81 2.95 9.83
N GLY A 91 -9.81 1.61 9.77
CA GLY A 91 -10.94 0.82 9.29
C GLY A 91 -10.72 0.25 7.89
N ASP A 92 -11.79 -0.33 7.35
CA ASP A 92 -11.91 -0.86 6.00
C ASP A 92 -13.09 -0.16 5.31
N ALA A 93 -13.17 -0.24 3.98
CA ALA A 93 -14.31 0.29 3.25
C ALA A 93 -15.61 -0.36 3.76
N SER A 94 -16.61 0.48 4.08
CA SER A 94 -17.87 0.05 4.67
C SER A 94 -18.74 -0.74 3.69
N THR A 95 -18.57 -0.52 2.39
CA THR A 95 -19.21 -1.27 1.30
C THR A 95 -18.17 -1.55 0.21
N GLN A 96 -18.29 -2.71 -0.45
CA GLN A 96 -17.55 -2.90 -1.69
C GLN A 96 -18.22 -2.08 -2.79
N ASP A 97 -17.51 -1.09 -3.30
CA ASP A 97 -17.96 -0.31 -4.44
C ASP A 97 -18.23 -1.23 -5.65
N GLN A 98 -19.46 -1.17 -6.17
CA GLN A 98 -19.91 -2.00 -7.29
C GLN A 98 -19.08 -1.73 -8.54
N GLU A 99 -18.64 -0.50 -8.75
CA GLU A 99 -17.80 -0.12 -9.89
C GLU A 99 -16.45 -0.83 -9.82
N THR A 100 -15.77 -0.78 -8.67
CA THR A 100 -14.53 -1.51 -8.41
C THR A 100 -14.69 -3.02 -8.63
N LEU A 101 -15.79 -3.63 -8.16
CA LEU A 101 -16.02 -5.07 -8.37
C LEU A 101 -16.18 -5.43 -9.85
N MET A 102 -16.94 -4.64 -10.62
CA MET A 102 -17.11 -4.87 -12.05
C MET A 102 -15.78 -4.72 -12.81
N GLU A 103 -14.98 -3.72 -12.45
CA GLU A 103 -13.63 -3.52 -12.99
C GLU A 103 -12.73 -4.72 -12.72
N VAL A 104 -12.68 -5.22 -11.48
CA VAL A 104 -11.87 -6.39 -11.13
C VAL A 104 -12.35 -7.61 -11.92
N MET A 105 -13.66 -7.84 -12.02
CA MET A 105 -14.21 -8.95 -12.80
C MET A 105 -13.84 -8.87 -14.29
N GLU A 106 -13.89 -7.68 -14.89
CA GLU A 106 -13.50 -7.47 -16.30
C GLU A 106 -12.02 -7.84 -16.52
N LEU A 107 -11.13 -7.36 -15.65
CA LEU A 107 -9.69 -7.62 -15.75
C LEU A 107 -9.37 -9.10 -15.50
N GLU A 108 -10.05 -9.72 -14.54
CA GLU A 108 -9.97 -11.17 -14.25
C GLU A 108 -10.41 -12.01 -15.44
N GLU A 109 -11.53 -11.66 -16.08
CA GLU A 109 -12.03 -12.35 -17.26
C GLU A 109 -11.04 -12.24 -18.42
N ARG A 110 -10.45 -11.06 -18.64
CA ARG A 110 -9.41 -10.88 -19.67
C ARG A 110 -8.19 -11.75 -19.40
N LEU A 111 -7.71 -11.81 -18.16
CA LEU A 111 -6.60 -12.68 -17.77
C LEU A 111 -6.92 -14.17 -17.99
N ALA A 112 -8.16 -14.58 -17.76
CA ALA A 112 -8.60 -15.95 -17.95
C ALA A 112 -8.76 -16.32 -19.44
N GLN A 113 -9.34 -15.43 -20.24
CA GLN A 113 -9.64 -15.69 -21.66
C GLN A 113 -8.42 -15.51 -22.57
N GLN A 114 -7.51 -14.61 -22.21
CA GLN A 114 -6.32 -14.30 -23.01
C GLN A 114 -5.05 -14.36 -22.15
N PRO A 115 -4.60 -15.56 -21.71
CA PRO A 115 -3.45 -15.71 -20.82
C PRO A 115 -2.13 -15.17 -21.42
N THR A 116 -2.08 -14.96 -22.73
CA THR A 116 -0.94 -14.36 -23.44
C THR A 116 -0.96 -12.83 -23.45
N ASP A 117 -2.09 -12.19 -23.13
CA ASP A 117 -2.24 -10.72 -23.10
C ASP A 117 -1.95 -10.11 -21.72
N LYS A 118 -1.11 -10.75 -20.90
CA LYS A 118 -0.74 -10.21 -19.58
C LYS A 118 -0.17 -8.80 -19.66
N ALA A 119 0.58 -8.48 -20.71
CA ALA A 119 1.18 -7.16 -20.90
C ALA A 119 0.11 -6.08 -21.18
N GLY A 120 -0.90 -6.38 -22.00
CA GLY A 120 -2.00 -5.46 -22.29
C GLY A 120 -2.89 -5.24 -21.07
N VAL A 121 -3.18 -6.30 -20.30
CA VAL A 121 -3.91 -6.19 -19.04
C VAL A 121 -3.11 -5.40 -18.00
N LEU A 122 -1.81 -5.64 -17.87
CA LEU A 122 -0.95 -4.88 -16.96
C LEU A 122 -0.90 -3.38 -17.30
N ALA A 123 -0.86 -3.03 -18.59
CA ALA A 123 -0.92 -1.64 -19.02
C ALA A 123 -2.22 -0.95 -18.61
N ASP A 124 -3.37 -1.64 -18.76
CA ASP A 124 -4.68 -1.14 -18.33
C ASP A 124 -4.76 -0.97 -16.80
N ILE A 125 -4.28 -1.97 -16.05
CA ILE A 125 -4.21 -1.90 -14.58
C ILE A 125 -3.37 -0.69 -14.13
N ASN A 126 -2.23 -0.42 -14.77
CA ASN A 126 -1.38 0.73 -14.44
C ASN A 126 -2.06 2.08 -14.71
N VAL A 127 -2.89 2.18 -15.75
CA VAL A 127 -3.69 3.39 -16.01
C VAL A 127 -4.70 3.61 -14.89
N ARG A 128 -5.47 2.56 -14.55
CA ARG A 128 -6.47 2.58 -13.47
C ARG A 128 -5.82 2.88 -12.11
N MET A 129 -4.62 2.34 -11.86
CA MET A 129 -3.81 2.60 -10.66
C MET A 129 -3.47 4.09 -10.55
N ASN A 130 -2.93 4.69 -11.60
CA ASN A 130 -2.57 6.12 -11.60
C ASN A 130 -3.79 7.03 -11.41
N GLN A 131 -4.92 6.69 -12.03
CA GLN A 131 -6.18 7.42 -11.84
C GLN A 131 -6.66 7.34 -10.38
N THR A 132 -6.62 6.15 -9.79
CA THR A 132 -7.02 5.92 -8.40
C THR A 132 -6.10 6.63 -7.43
N VAL A 133 -4.78 6.63 -7.68
CA VAL A 133 -3.81 7.41 -6.89
C VAL A 133 -4.09 8.90 -6.95
N SER A 134 -4.38 9.45 -8.14
CA SER A 134 -4.73 10.88 -8.27
C SER A 134 -5.96 11.20 -7.44
N ALA A 135 -7.06 10.45 -7.62
CA ALA A 135 -8.29 10.65 -6.85
C ALA A 135 -8.08 10.52 -5.34
N PHE A 136 -7.24 9.56 -4.92
CA PHE A 136 -6.90 9.37 -3.52
C PHE A 136 -6.17 10.58 -2.93
N LEU A 137 -5.15 11.10 -3.64
CA LEU A 137 -4.42 12.28 -3.19
C LEU A 137 -5.28 13.54 -3.22
N ASP A 138 -6.15 13.69 -4.23
CA ASP A 138 -7.10 14.80 -4.32
C ASP A 138 -8.05 14.78 -3.11
N ALA A 139 -8.69 13.64 -2.82
CA ALA A 139 -9.56 13.46 -1.66
C ALA A 139 -8.84 13.67 -0.32
N LEU A 140 -7.55 13.29 -0.24
CA LEU A 140 -6.73 13.53 0.95
C LEU A 140 -6.34 15.01 1.11
N SER A 141 -6.23 15.73 -0.01
CA SER A 141 -5.81 17.12 -0.08
C SER A 141 -6.93 18.15 0.09
N GLU A 142 -8.21 17.74 0.00
CA GLU A 142 -9.38 18.57 0.30
C GLU A 142 -9.42 18.95 1.80
N LYS A 143 -8.47 19.81 2.15
CA LYS A 143 -8.28 20.47 3.43
C LYS A 143 -9.23 21.65 3.51
N GLY A 144 -10.32 21.49 4.25
CA GLY A 144 -11.02 22.64 4.79
C GLY A 144 -12.46 22.37 5.23
N ASN A 145 -12.64 22.03 6.51
CA ASN A 145 -13.90 22.13 7.26
C ASN A 145 -15.05 21.16 6.96
N LYS A 146 -14.86 20.15 6.13
CA LYS A 146 -15.74 18.98 6.14
C LYS A 146 -14.94 17.81 6.67
N GLU A 147 -15.57 17.05 7.56
CA GLU A 147 -15.08 15.75 8.01
C GLU A 147 -14.54 15.02 6.78
N ILE A 148 -13.24 14.68 6.78
CA ILE A 148 -12.64 13.92 5.68
C ILE A 148 -13.62 12.78 5.38
N GLU A 149 -14.07 12.65 4.14
CA GLU A 149 -14.98 11.56 3.76
C GLU A 149 -14.19 10.25 3.82
N LYS A 150 -14.05 9.73 5.04
CA LYS A 150 -13.24 8.55 5.35
C LYS A 150 -13.66 7.37 4.50
N ASP A 151 -14.97 7.23 4.26
CA ASP A 151 -15.53 6.20 3.39
C ASP A 151 -14.94 6.28 1.98
N VAL A 152 -14.89 7.46 1.35
CA VAL A 152 -14.31 7.64 0.00
C VAL A 152 -12.83 7.26 -0.03
N LEU A 153 -12.05 7.69 0.97
CA LEU A 153 -10.62 7.32 1.05
C LEU A 153 -10.41 5.83 1.26
N LEU A 154 -11.27 5.19 2.06
CA LEU A 154 -11.22 3.74 2.31
C LEU A 154 -11.65 2.93 1.07
N GLU A 155 -12.63 3.41 0.30
CA GLU A 155 -13.05 2.83 -0.98
C GLU A 155 -11.92 2.94 -2.02
N LEU A 156 -11.32 4.11 -2.19
CA LEU A 156 -10.18 4.31 -3.09
C LEU A 156 -8.99 3.44 -2.67
N TRP A 157 -8.70 3.33 -1.37
CA TRP A 157 -7.69 2.42 -0.87
C TRP A 157 -8.00 0.95 -1.18
N GLN A 158 -9.24 0.52 -1.00
CA GLN A 158 -9.67 -0.84 -1.31
C GLN A 158 -9.51 -1.13 -2.81
N ARG A 159 -9.83 -0.17 -3.67
CA ARG A 159 -9.59 -0.25 -5.11
C ARG A 159 -8.10 -0.43 -5.43
N LEU A 160 -7.21 0.39 -4.85
CA LEU A 160 -5.75 0.23 -5.00
C LEU A 160 -5.29 -1.19 -4.62
N ARG A 161 -5.83 -1.75 -3.54
CA ARG A 161 -5.52 -3.11 -3.08
C ARG A 161 -5.88 -4.17 -4.12
N PHE A 162 -7.04 -4.07 -4.76
CA PHE A 162 -7.42 -5.01 -5.82
C PHE A 162 -6.52 -4.88 -7.05
N LEU A 163 -6.17 -3.65 -7.45
CA LEU A 163 -5.27 -3.43 -8.58
C LEU A 163 -3.87 -4.00 -8.30
N ASP A 164 -3.30 -3.80 -7.11
CA ASP A 164 -2.01 -4.41 -6.72
C ASP A 164 -2.07 -5.95 -6.78
N GLN A 165 -3.17 -6.57 -6.33
CA GLN A 165 -3.35 -8.03 -6.43
C GLN A 165 -3.39 -8.53 -7.88
N LEU A 166 -3.98 -7.76 -8.79
CA LEU A 166 -4.00 -8.11 -10.22
C LEU A 166 -2.63 -7.94 -10.88
N ILE A 167 -1.83 -6.93 -10.50
CA ILE A 167 -0.44 -6.76 -10.98
C ILE A 167 0.40 -7.98 -10.65
N GLU A 168 0.27 -8.52 -9.43
CA GLU A 168 1.01 -9.72 -9.00
C GLU A 168 0.72 -10.95 -9.85
N ARG A 169 -0.48 -11.03 -10.46
CA ARG A 169 -0.87 -12.13 -11.35
C ARG A 169 -0.40 -11.93 -12.80
N CYS A 170 -0.13 -10.69 -13.18
CA CYS A 170 0.42 -10.33 -14.47
C CYS A 170 1.95 -10.49 -14.52
N SER A 171 2.61 -10.46 -13.36
CA SER A 171 4.04 -10.75 -13.20
C SER A 171 4.37 -12.23 -13.48
#